data_AF-A0A7J7I3I3-F1
#
_entry.id   AF-A0A7J7I3I3-F1
#
_cell.length_a   1.000
_cell.length_b   1.000
_cell.length_c   1.000
_cell.angle_alpha   90.00
_cell.angle_beta   90.00
_cell.angle_gamma   90.00
#
_symmetry.space_group_name_H-M   'P 1'
#
loop_
_entity.id
_entity.type
_entity.pdbx_description
1 polymer ?
#
loop_
_entity_poly.entity_id
_entity_poly.type
_entity_poly.pdbx_seq_one_letter_code
_entity_poly.pdbx_strand_id
1 'polypeptide(L)'
;MGPEGCSESSGGLDESDAHVDDDENGVKLVGTCVIPTPDMELPGYSCCGNEGTRSFCNCLDMGSIRCVRQHVMEAREALRGNLGRKIFEELGFCDMGEEVAKKWNEEEEQTFHEVVLSNAASEGKNFWDHLPAIFPSRTKKDLVSYYFNVYMLRKRAKQNRFEPAKH
;
A
#
# COMPACT_ATOMS: atom_id res chain seq x y z
N MET A 1 12.53 60.26 -8.42
CA MET A 1 13.70 61.15 -8.26
C MET A 1 14.46 60.69 -7.03
N GLY A 2 15.75 60.36 -7.19
CA GLY A 2 16.67 59.85 -6.14
C GLY A 2 17.11 60.91 -5.11
N PRO A 3 18.23 60.73 -4.36
CA PRO A 3 19.50 60.07 -4.74
C PRO A 3 19.95 58.93 -3.78
N GLU A 4 20.61 57.88 -4.26
CA GLU A 4 22.08 57.62 -4.39
C GLU A 4 22.85 57.33 -3.08
N GLY A 5 23.22 56.04 -2.95
CA GLY A 5 24.54 55.46 -2.66
C GLY A 5 25.55 56.12 -1.71
N CYS A 6 26.14 55.28 -0.85
CA CYS A 6 27.60 55.20 -0.71
C CYS A 6 28.03 53.87 -0.07
N SER A 7 29.07 53.28 -0.64
CA SER A 7 29.75 52.03 -0.30
C SER A 7 31.16 52.33 0.21
N GLU A 8 31.66 51.58 1.21
CA GLU A 8 33.10 51.35 1.53
C GLU A 8 33.15 50.22 2.59
N SER A 9 33.72 49.03 2.30
CA SER A 9 35.12 48.59 2.57
C SER A 9 35.55 48.78 4.05
N SER A 10 36.20 47.84 4.77
CA SER A 10 37.12 46.75 4.44
C SER A 10 37.55 45.99 5.72
N GLY A 11 38.06 44.75 5.58
CA GLY A 11 38.90 44.02 6.56
C GLY A 11 38.16 43.42 7.78
N GLY A 12 38.52 42.26 8.34
CA GLY A 12 39.60 41.30 8.14
C GLY A 12 39.28 40.06 8.99
N LEU A 13 40.02 38.97 8.76
CA LEU A 13 39.89 37.65 9.37
C LEU A 13 40.26 37.66 10.86
N ASP A 14 39.50 36.96 11.70
CA ASP A 14 40.01 36.28 12.91
C ASP A 14 39.10 35.09 13.29
N GLU A 15 39.74 34.05 13.79
CA GLU A 15 39.26 32.68 14.00
C GLU A 15 39.09 32.41 15.52
N SER A 16 38.30 31.37 15.85
CA SER A 16 38.03 30.80 17.20
C SER A 16 37.00 31.55 18.06
N ASP A 17 36.09 30.93 18.82
CA ASP A 17 36.11 29.60 19.42
C ASP A 17 34.66 29.09 19.63
N ALA A 18 34.52 27.77 19.75
CA ALA A 18 33.28 27.03 19.75
C ALA A 18 32.41 27.25 21.01
N HIS A 19 31.09 27.38 20.81
CA HIS A 19 30.11 26.91 21.80
C HIS A 19 29.11 26.00 21.09
N VAL A 20 29.27 24.71 21.37
CA VAL A 20 28.31 23.65 21.06
C VAL A 20 27.31 23.66 22.20
N ASP A 21 26.07 24.05 21.92
CA ASP A 21 24.93 23.66 22.75
C ASP A 21 23.90 23.03 21.79
N ASP A 22 24.09 21.73 21.65
CA ASP A 22 23.22 20.75 21.04
C ASP A 22 22.00 20.55 21.94
N ASP A 23 20.83 21.04 21.52
CA ASP A 23 19.55 20.64 22.09
C ASP A 23 18.53 20.43 20.97
N GLU A 24 18.86 19.54 20.04
CA GLU A 24 17.87 18.93 19.16
C GLU A 24 17.16 17.81 19.94
N ASN A 25 16.18 18.19 20.76
CA ASN A 25 15.17 17.27 21.29
C ASN A 25 14.25 16.78 20.16
N GLY A 26 14.83 16.08 19.20
CA GLY A 26 14.13 15.28 18.21
C GLY A 26 13.60 14.04 18.92
N VAL A 27 12.32 14.07 19.31
CA VAL A 27 11.60 12.88 19.76
C VAL A 27 11.74 11.79 18.68
N LYS A 28 12.66 10.86 18.92
CA LYS A 28 12.91 9.74 18.01
C LYS A 28 11.68 8.84 18.05
N LEU A 29 10.75 9.08 17.13
CA LEU A 29 9.64 8.18 16.87
C LEU A 29 10.24 6.87 16.36
N VAL A 30 10.48 5.93 17.27
CA VAL A 30 10.81 4.55 16.93
C VAL A 30 9.55 3.96 16.31
N GLY A 31 9.40 4.16 15.00
CA GLY A 31 8.37 3.51 14.22
C GLY A 31 8.52 2.00 14.37
N THR A 32 7.44 1.33 14.72
CA THR A 32 7.41 -0.13 14.74
C THR A 32 7.60 -0.62 13.30
N CYS A 33 8.75 -1.23 13.03
CA CYS A 33 9.00 -1.87 11.74
C CYS A 33 8.09 -3.09 11.63
N VAL A 34 7.03 -2.97 10.82
CA VAL A 34 6.07 -4.07 10.60
C VAL A 34 6.65 -5.15 9.68
N ILE A 35 7.67 -4.80 8.88
CA ILE A 35 8.32 -5.74 7.94
C ILE A 35 9.83 -5.60 8.08
N PRO A 36 10.50 -6.54 8.77
CA PRO A 36 11.95 -6.55 8.86
C PRO A 36 12.57 -6.65 7.47
N THR A 37 13.59 -5.83 7.20
CA THR A 37 14.49 -6.07 6.07
C THR A 37 15.25 -7.37 6.32
N PRO A 38 15.38 -8.27 5.34
CA PRO A 38 16.16 -9.49 5.52
C PRO A 38 17.63 -9.10 5.66
N ASP A 39 18.13 -9.12 6.89
CA ASP A 39 19.53 -8.87 7.19
C ASP A 39 20.34 -10.09 6.75
N MET A 40 21.31 -9.88 5.86
CA MET A 40 22.23 -10.92 5.49
C MET A 40 23.23 -11.12 6.65
N GLU A 41 23.35 -12.37 7.08
CA GLU A 41 24.41 -12.91 7.96
C GLU A 41 24.17 -12.92 9.48
N LEU A 42 23.35 -13.88 9.95
CA LEU A 42 23.55 -14.52 11.26
C LEU A 42 23.31 -16.04 11.16
N PRO A 43 24.31 -16.90 11.41
CA PRO A 43 24.14 -18.34 11.42
C PRO A 43 23.67 -18.80 12.80
N GLY A 44 22.56 -19.55 12.86
CA GLY A 44 22.25 -20.36 14.04
C GLY A 44 20.95 -20.07 14.79
N TYR A 45 19.96 -19.43 14.16
CA TYR A 45 18.58 -19.70 14.55
C TYR A 45 17.93 -20.50 13.42
N SER A 46 17.49 -21.72 13.74
CA SER A 46 16.50 -22.42 12.92
C SER A 46 15.26 -21.53 12.91
N CYS A 47 15.23 -20.63 11.95
CA CYS A 47 14.11 -19.78 11.61
C CYS A 47 12.99 -20.73 11.19
N CYS A 48 12.05 -21.00 12.09
CA CYS A 48 10.78 -21.59 11.68
C CYS A 48 10.24 -20.69 10.56
N GLY A 49 10.24 -21.26 9.36
CA GLY A 49 10.37 -20.52 8.11
C GLY A 49 9.29 -19.47 7.92
N ASN A 50 9.75 -18.23 7.78
CA ASN A 50 8.99 -17.17 7.15
C ASN A 50 9.44 -16.97 5.69
N GLU A 51 9.77 -18.06 5.00
CA GLU A 51 9.58 -18.13 3.56
C GLU A 51 8.07 -18.21 3.36
N GLY A 52 7.48 -17.27 2.60
CA GLY A 52 6.04 -17.15 2.37
C GLY A 52 5.36 -18.51 2.35
N THR A 53 4.71 -18.84 3.47
CA THR A 53 4.37 -20.23 3.79
C THR A 53 3.51 -20.75 2.66
N ARG A 54 4.08 -21.63 1.83
CA ARG A 54 3.27 -22.60 1.11
C ARG A 54 2.61 -23.41 2.22
N SER A 55 1.45 -22.95 2.68
CA SER A 55 0.61 -23.66 3.60
C SER A 55 0.30 -24.98 2.90
N PHE A 56 0.97 -26.05 3.32
CA PHE A 56 0.67 -27.38 2.80
C PHE A 56 -0.71 -27.74 3.37
N CYS A 57 -1.76 -27.27 2.67
CA CYS A 57 -3.16 -27.58 2.97
C CYS A 57 -3.40 -29.05 2.69
N ASN A 58 -4.10 -29.78 3.56
CA ASN A 58 -4.51 -31.16 3.26
C ASN A 58 -5.64 -31.24 2.20
N CYS A 59 -5.92 -30.14 1.48
CA CYS A 59 -6.87 -30.14 0.38
C CYS A 59 -6.35 -30.99 -0.77
N LEU A 60 -7.25 -31.72 -1.43
CA LEU A 60 -6.95 -32.58 -2.57
C LEU A 60 -6.35 -31.80 -3.76
N ASP A 61 -6.68 -30.51 -3.88
CA ASP A 61 -6.26 -29.59 -4.93
C ASP A 61 -5.41 -28.46 -4.36
N MET A 62 -4.39 -28.82 -3.57
CA MET A 62 -3.48 -27.88 -2.93
C MET A 62 -2.93 -26.85 -3.92
N GLY A 63 -3.02 -25.57 -3.56
CA GLY A 63 -2.57 -24.45 -4.39
C GLY A 63 -3.51 -24.05 -5.52
N SER A 64 -4.63 -24.77 -5.74
CA SER A 64 -5.68 -24.31 -6.66
C SER A 64 -6.29 -22.99 -6.16
N ILE A 65 -6.90 -22.23 -7.08
CA ILE A 65 -7.67 -21.01 -6.72
C ILE A 65 -8.73 -21.34 -5.65
N ARG A 66 -9.29 -22.55 -5.69
CA ARG A 66 -10.27 -23.03 -4.72
C ARG A 66 -9.66 -23.31 -3.35
N CYS A 67 -8.53 -24.04 -3.21
CA CYS A 67 -7.86 -24.21 -1.89
C CYS A 67 -7.49 -22.83 -1.32
N VAL A 68 -6.94 -21.92 -2.14
CA VAL A 68 -6.56 -20.57 -1.67
C VAL A 68 -7.76 -19.76 -1.18
N ARG A 69 -8.84 -19.67 -1.97
CA ARG A 69 -10.06 -18.94 -1.54
C ARG A 69 -10.66 -19.51 -0.27
N GLN A 70 -10.69 -20.84 -0.15
CA GLN A 70 -11.20 -21.51 1.05
C GLN A 70 -10.40 -21.10 2.29
N HIS A 71 -9.07 -21.15 2.25
CA HIS A 71 -8.27 -20.76 3.41
C HIS A 71 -8.31 -19.27 3.73
N VAL A 72 -8.43 -18.40 2.72
CA VAL A 72 -8.65 -16.97 2.96
C VAL A 72 -9.97 -16.75 3.71
N MET A 73 -11.03 -17.46 3.31
CA MET A 73 -12.32 -17.41 4.00
C MET A 73 -12.21 -17.93 5.44
N GLU A 74 -11.59 -19.09 5.66
CA GLU A 74 -11.41 -19.68 6.99
C GLU A 74 -10.61 -18.78 7.93
N ALA A 75 -9.49 -18.25 7.45
CA ALA A 75 -8.65 -17.33 8.22
C ALA A 75 -9.40 -16.05 8.58
N ARG A 76 -10.20 -15.52 7.63
CA ARG A 76 -11.05 -14.35 7.86
C ARG A 76 -12.13 -14.61 8.91
N GLU A 77 -12.79 -15.76 8.85
CA GLU A 77 -13.83 -16.16 9.80
C GLU A 77 -13.26 -16.38 11.20
N ALA A 78 -12.11 -17.04 11.31
CA ALA A 78 -11.38 -17.18 12.57
C ALA A 78 -11.00 -15.80 13.14
N LEU A 79 -10.49 -14.90 12.30
CA LEU A 79 -10.15 -13.53 12.71
C LEU A 79 -11.37 -12.75 13.20
N ARG A 80 -12.52 -12.90 12.52
CA ARG A 80 -13.79 -12.28 12.94
C ARG A 80 -14.27 -12.81 14.30
N GLY A 81 -14.13 -14.12 14.54
CA GLY A 81 -14.44 -14.74 15.82
C GLY A 81 -13.56 -14.21 16.96
N ASN A 82 -12.26 -14.05 16.70
CA ASN A 82 -11.28 -13.61 17.70
C ASN A 82 -11.41 -12.12 18.06
N LEU A 83 -11.68 -11.25 17.08
CA LEU A 83 -11.79 -9.81 17.31
C LEU A 83 -13.21 -9.36 17.70
N GLY A 84 -14.22 -10.17 17.37
CA GLY A 84 -15.62 -9.77 17.46
C GLY A 84 -16.04 -8.80 16.36
N ARG A 85 -17.36 -8.72 16.12
CA ARG A 85 -17.94 -8.00 14.98
C ARG A 85 -17.53 -6.52 14.92
N LYS A 86 -17.65 -5.80 16.03
CA LYS A 86 -17.44 -4.34 16.06
C LYS A 86 -16.00 -3.97 15.67
N ILE A 87 -15.01 -4.59 16.31
CA ILE A 87 -13.59 -4.35 16.02
C ILE A 87 -13.26 -4.78 14.59
N PHE A 88 -13.81 -5.91 14.13
CA PHE A 88 -13.61 -6.38 12.77
C PHE A 88 -14.12 -5.38 11.71
N GLU A 89 -15.27 -4.75 11.97
CA GLU A 89 -15.83 -3.70 11.11
C GLU A 89 -15.01 -2.40 11.15
N GLU A 90 -14.62 -1.95 12.35
CA GLU A 90 -13.83 -0.72 12.55
C GLU A 90 -12.44 -0.80 11.88
N LEU A 91 -11.83 -1.99 11.84
CA LEU A 91 -10.58 -2.24 11.12
C LEU A 91 -10.74 -2.33 9.60
N GLY A 92 -11.97 -2.20 9.09
CA GLY A 92 -12.25 -2.21 7.65
C GLY A 92 -12.21 -3.60 7.02
N PHE A 93 -12.20 -4.68 7.82
CA PHE A 93 -12.09 -6.03 7.27
C PHE A 93 -13.30 -6.42 6.41
N CYS A 94 -14.47 -5.82 6.64
CA CYS A 94 -15.67 -5.97 5.79
C CYS A 94 -15.46 -5.53 4.34
N ASP A 95 -14.48 -4.67 4.07
CA ASP A 95 -14.21 -4.12 2.74
C ASP A 95 -12.84 -4.59 2.20
N MET A 96 -12.43 -5.83 2.50
CA MET A 96 -11.20 -6.42 1.94
C MET A 96 -11.45 -7.19 0.64
N GLY A 97 -10.69 -6.84 -0.40
CA GLY A 97 -10.42 -7.70 -1.55
C GLY A 97 -11.64 -8.40 -2.14
N GLU A 98 -11.70 -9.71 -1.92
CA GLU A 98 -12.76 -10.58 -2.44
C GLU A 98 -14.17 -10.15 -1.97
N GLU A 99 -14.33 -9.61 -0.77
CA GLU A 99 -15.63 -9.11 -0.29
C GLU A 99 -16.10 -7.86 -1.03
N VAL A 100 -15.16 -7.02 -1.46
CA VAL A 100 -15.49 -5.86 -2.31
C VAL A 100 -15.80 -6.33 -3.73
N ALA A 101 -15.00 -7.27 -4.26
CA ALA A 101 -15.21 -7.82 -5.60
C ALA A 101 -16.60 -8.46 -5.76
N LYS A 102 -17.11 -9.17 -4.74
CA LYS A 102 -18.47 -9.76 -4.76
C LYS A 102 -19.59 -8.74 -4.95
N LYS A 103 -19.36 -7.46 -4.62
CA LYS A 103 -20.35 -6.38 -4.78
C LYS A 103 -20.42 -5.82 -6.20
N TRP A 104 -19.51 -6.24 -7.09
CA TRP A 104 -19.37 -5.75 -8.46
C TRP A 104 -19.63 -6.89 -9.44
N ASN A 105 -20.46 -6.64 -10.45
CA ASN A 105 -20.68 -7.62 -11.52
C ASN A 105 -19.59 -7.49 -12.61
N GLU A 106 -19.48 -8.51 -13.47
CA GLU A 106 -18.43 -8.57 -14.50
C GLU A 106 -18.45 -7.37 -15.46
N GLU A 107 -19.64 -6.89 -15.85
CA GLU A 107 -19.81 -5.73 -16.72
C GLU A 107 -19.31 -4.44 -16.06
N GLU A 108 -19.61 -4.25 -14.76
CA GLU A 108 -19.12 -3.13 -13.98
C GLU A 108 -17.59 -3.20 -13.80
N GLU A 109 -17.04 -4.38 -13.51
CA GLU A 109 -15.59 -4.57 -13.38
C GLU A 109 -14.87 -4.22 -14.70
N GLN A 110 -15.40 -4.70 -15.82
CA GLN A 110 -14.87 -4.46 -17.15
C GLN A 110 -14.94 -2.97 -17.53
N THR A 111 -16.09 -2.34 -17.29
CA THR A 111 -16.28 -0.91 -17.52
C THR A 111 -15.30 -0.09 -16.67
N PHE A 112 -15.11 -0.46 -15.40
CA PHE A 112 -14.17 0.23 -14.51
C PHE A 112 -12.74 0.14 -15.05
N HIS A 113 -12.34 -1.05 -15.51
CA HIS A 113 -11.04 -1.28 -16.13
C HIS A 113 -10.82 -0.39 -17.36
N GLU A 114 -11.80 -0.30 -18.26
CA GLU A 114 -11.73 0.51 -19.47
C GLU A 114 -11.58 2.00 -19.14
N VAL A 115 -12.37 2.51 -18.20
CA VAL A 115 -12.30 3.92 -17.77
C VAL A 115 -10.94 4.27 -17.20
N VAL A 116 -10.37 3.41 -16.36
CA VAL A 116 -9.04 3.63 -15.76
C VAL A 116 -7.94 3.58 -16.82
N LEU A 117 -8.05 2.70 -17.82
CA LEU A 117 -7.06 2.59 -18.89
C LEU A 117 -7.11 3.76 -19.88
N SER A 118 -8.32 4.19 -20.29
CA SER A 118 -8.51 5.28 -21.27
C SER A 118 -8.28 6.69 -20.69
N ASN A 119 -8.21 6.82 -19.36
CA ASN A 119 -8.03 8.08 -18.65
C ASN A 119 -6.83 8.01 -17.70
N ALA A 120 -5.73 7.43 -18.17
CA ALA A 120 -4.51 7.30 -17.39
C ALA A 120 -3.87 8.66 -17.10
N ALA A 121 -3.30 8.82 -15.90
CA ALA A 121 -2.58 10.03 -15.50
C ALA A 121 -1.37 10.34 -16.40
N SER A 122 -0.79 9.32 -17.05
CA SER A 122 0.28 9.50 -18.05
C SER A 122 -0.14 10.31 -19.27
N GLU A 123 -1.45 10.37 -19.55
CA GLU A 123 -2.02 11.19 -20.64
C GLU A 123 -2.53 12.55 -20.14
N GLY A 124 -2.20 12.92 -18.89
CA GLY A 124 -2.69 14.15 -18.25
C GLY A 124 -4.18 14.12 -17.90
N LYS A 125 -4.82 12.94 -17.91
CA LYS A 125 -6.24 12.76 -17.59
C LYS A 125 -6.41 12.26 -16.15
N ASN A 126 -7.61 12.40 -15.61
CA ASN A 126 -7.96 11.92 -14.29
C ASN A 126 -9.22 11.05 -14.33
N PHE A 127 -9.04 9.72 -14.32
CA PHE A 127 -10.16 8.78 -14.29
C PHE A 127 -11.12 8.98 -13.11
N TRP A 128 -10.67 9.56 -11.98
CA TRP A 128 -11.55 9.81 -10.83
C TRP A 128 -12.69 10.77 -11.14
N ASP A 129 -12.51 11.68 -12.10
CA ASP A 129 -13.53 12.65 -12.50
C ASP A 129 -14.60 12.02 -13.40
N HIS A 130 -14.27 10.90 -14.06
CA HIS A 130 -15.16 10.19 -14.98
C HIS A 130 -16.00 9.11 -14.29
N LEU A 131 -15.46 8.44 -13.27
CA LEU A 131 -16.12 7.32 -12.60
C LEU A 131 -17.52 7.65 -12.05
N PRO A 132 -17.79 8.80 -11.41
CA PRO A 132 -19.12 9.11 -10.87
C PRO A 132 -20.20 9.21 -11.95
N ALA A 133 -19.86 9.69 -13.15
CA ALA A 133 -20.81 9.81 -14.25
C ALA A 133 -21.16 8.44 -14.87
N ILE A 134 -20.19 7.51 -14.86
CA ILE A 134 -20.33 6.17 -15.46
C ILE A 134 -21.01 5.20 -14.49
N PHE A 135 -20.79 5.39 -13.18
CA PHE A 135 -21.36 4.55 -12.12
C PHE A 135 -22.30 5.36 -11.20
N PRO A 136 -23.45 5.85 -11.70
CA PRO A 136 -24.34 6.71 -10.92
C PRO A 136 -24.97 6.01 -9.70
N SER A 137 -25.01 4.68 -9.70
CA SER A 137 -25.49 3.87 -8.58
C SER A 137 -24.44 3.62 -7.49
N ARG A 138 -23.17 3.97 -7.73
CA ARG A 138 -22.05 3.72 -6.82
C ARG A 138 -21.64 5.00 -6.11
N THR A 139 -21.43 4.90 -4.80
CA THR A 139 -20.92 6.03 -4.02
C THR A 139 -19.43 6.24 -4.29
N LYS A 140 -18.91 7.44 -3.96
CA LYS A 140 -17.46 7.69 -3.98
C LYS A 140 -16.69 6.67 -3.13
N LYS A 141 -17.26 6.25 -1.99
CA LYS A 141 -16.67 5.21 -1.13
C LYS A 141 -16.56 3.87 -1.86
N ASP A 142 -17.59 3.47 -2.60
CA ASP A 142 -17.57 2.21 -3.36
C ASP A 142 -16.51 2.22 -4.46
N LEU A 143 -16.40 3.33 -5.20
CA LEU A 143 -15.41 3.51 -6.26
C LEU A 143 -13.98 3.44 -5.72
N VAL A 144 -13.70 4.18 -4.63
CA VAL A 144 -12.39 4.18 -3.97
C VAL A 144 -12.07 2.81 -3.39
N SER A 145 -13.03 2.17 -2.74
CA SER A 145 -12.88 0.82 -2.18
C SER A 145 -12.55 -0.20 -3.28
N TYR A 146 -13.29 -0.19 -4.39
CA TYR A 146 -13.02 -1.09 -5.51
C TYR A 146 -11.63 -0.88 -6.12
N TYR A 147 -11.23 0.37 -6.32
CA TYR A 147 -9.92 0.70 -6.87
C TYR A 147 -8.78 0.11 -6.04
N PHE A 148 -8.75 0.40 -4.73
CA PHE A 148 -7.64 -0.01 -3.87
C PHE A 148 -7.71 -1.48 -3.48
N ASN A 149 -8.91 -1.99 -3.17
CA ASN A 149 -9.07 -3.34 -2.64
C ASN A 149 -9.19 -4.40 -3.74
N VAL A 150 -9.60 -4.05 -4.96
CA VAL A 150 -9.79 -5.03 -6.04
C VAL A 150 -8.84 -4.75 -7.19
N TYR A 151 -8.99 -3.60 -7.85
CA TYR A 151 -8.28 -3.30 -9.09
C TYR A 151 -6.75 -3.30 -8.89
N MET A 152 -6.26 -2.53 -7.92
CA MET A 152 -4.84 -2.39 -7.64
C MET A 152 -4.21 -3.69 -7.13
N LEU A 153 -4.90 -4.43 -6.24
CA LEU A 153 -4.41 -5.72 -5.77
C LEU A 153 -4.30 -6.74 -6.91
N ARG A 154 -5.29 -6.81 -7.81
CA ARG A 154 -5.22 -7.69 -8.99
C ARG A 154 -4.09 -7.26 -9.92
N LYS A 155 -3.87 -5.95 -10.12
CA LYS A 155 -2.77 -5.42 -10.93
C LYS A 155 -1.40 -5.80 -10.35
N ARG A 156 -1.21 -5.64 -9.04
CA ARG A 156 0.01 -6.07 -8.33
C ARG A 156 0.21 -7.58 -8.37
N ALA A 157 -0.83 -8.37 -8.15
CA ALA A 157 -0.76 -9.82 -8.22
C ALA A 157 -0.34 -10.31 -9.62
N LYS A 158 -0.79 -9.63 -10.68
CA LYS A 158 -0.31 -9.90 -12.05
C LYS A 158 1.18 -9.59 -12.14
N GLN A 159 1.61 -8.38 -11.78
CA GLN A 159 3.02 -7.97 -11.82
C GLN A 159 3.94 -8.92 -11.03
N ASN A 160 3.55 -9.32 -9.82
CA ASN A 160 4.34 -10.22 -8.97
C ASN A 160 4.47 -11.64 -9.54
N ARG A 161 3.58 -12.06 -10.46
CA ARG A 161 3.69 -13.34 -11.16
C ARG A 161 4.56 -13.27 -12.41
N PHE A 162 4.81 -12.07 -12.93
CA PHE A 162 5.74 -11.84 -14.02
C PHE A 162 7.13 -11.56 -13.43
N GLU A 163 7.89 -12.62 -13.14
CA GLU A 163 9.32 -12.53 -12.83
C GLU A 163 10.06 -11.84 -13.98
N PRO A 164 10.89 -10.80 -13.75
CA PRO A 164 11.80 -10.32 -14.77
C PRO A 164 12.81 -11.45 -15.04
N ALA A 165 12.91 -11.89 -16.30
CA ALA A 165 13.94 -12.84 -16.69
C ALA A 165 15.31 -12.27 -16.30
N LYS A 166 16.03 -12.96 -15.41
CA LYS A 166 17.41 -12.62 -15.09
C LYS A 166 18.24 -12.74 -16.38
N HIS A 167 18.79 -11.62 -16.85
CA HIS A 167 19.87 -11.62 -17.84
C HIS A 167 21.21 -11.79 -17.14
#